data_AF-U2R400-F1
#
_entry.id   AF-U2R400-F1
#
_cell.length_a   1.000
_cell.length_b   1.000
_cell.length_c   1.000
_cell.angle_alpha   90.00
_cell.angle_beta   90.00
_cell.angle_gamma   90.00
#
_symmetry.space_group_name_H-M   'P 1'
#
loop_
_entity.id
_entity.type
_entity.pdbx_description
1 polymer ?
#
loop_
_entity_poly.entity_id
_entity_poly.type
_entity_poly.pdbx_seq_one_letter_code
_entity_poly.pdbx_strand_id
1 'polypeptide(L)'
;MDFEELFLSQNTEKEELPLFTEYAIDLDTLEPLKNGDRLVELNGNEALKVWIFKALKTKRNFYEIHSDSYGNDLDVHIGTVYQESIKKALIISEIKDCLLVNPYILDCYNFELNYNNDDNNLKVSFNVSTVYGESEVLYSE
;
A
#
# COMPACT_ATOMS: atom_id res chain seq x y z
N MET A 1 35.79 7.98 20.18
CA MET A 1 34.50 8.25 19.53
C MET A 1 33.47 7.79 20.53
N ASP A 2 32.78 8.74 21.14
CA ASP A 2 31.91 8.48 22.29
C ASP A 2 30.59 7.86 21.82
N PHE A 3 30.04 6.92 22.58
CA PHE A 3 28.78 6.25 22.20
C PHE A 3 27.60 7.25 22.15
N GLU A 4 27.69 8.31 22.95
CA GLU A 4 26.77 9.45 22.94
C GLU A 4 26.80 10.23 21.61
N GLU A 5 27.98 10.45 21.02
CA GLU A 5 28.11 11.19 19.74
C GLU A 5 27.46 10.44 18.58
N LEU A 6 27.49 9.10 18.60
CA LEU A 6 26.82 8.28 17.58
C LEU A 6 25.30 8.44 17.64
N PHE A 7 24.72 8.55 18.84
CA PHE A 7 23.27 8.66 19.04
C PHE A 7 22.73 10.08 18.76
N LEU A 8 23.51 11.11 19.07
CA LEU A 8 23.16 12.52 18.84
C LEU A 8 23.32 12.97 17.37
N SER A 9 24.02 12.21 16.54
CA SER A 9 24.18 12.48 15.11
C SER A 9 22.97 12.08 14.25
N GLN A 10 21.95 11.43 14.84
CA GLN A 10 20.64 11.23 14.22
C GLN A 10 19.84 12.54 14.22
N ASN A 11 20.42 13.61 13.68
CA ASN A 11 19.64 14.74 13.22
C ASN A 11 18.89 14.25 11.99
N THR A 12 17.68 13.73 12.19
CA THR A 12 16.72 13.56 11.09
C THR A 12 16.40 14.96 10.61
N GLU A 13 17.14 15.45 9.62
CA GLU A 13 16.63 16.53 8.78
C GLU A 13 15.26 16.04 8.31
N LYS A 14 14.19 16.67 8.80
CA LYS A 14 12.86 16.50 8.23
C LYS A 14 12.95 17.09 6.84
N GLU A 15 13.44 16.30 5.88
CA GLU A 15 13.25 16.60 4.47
C GLU A 15 11.75 16.74 4.28
N GLU A 16 11.31 17.94 3.90
CA GLU A 16 9.92 18.16 3.56
C GLU A 16 9.61 17.32 2.33
N LEU A 17 8.81 16.27 2.53
CA LEU A 17 8.39 15.38 1.46
C LEU A 17 7.75 16.23 0.34
N PRO A 18 8.17 16.06 -0.93
CA PRO A 18 7.56 16.79 -2.04
C PRO A 18 6.08 16.44 -2.18
N LEU A 19 5.30 17.22 -2.93
CA LEU A 19 3.93 16.85 -3.23
C LEU A 19 3.90 15.51 -3.98
N PHE A 20 3.20 14.52 -3.43
CA PHE A 20 3.04 13.22 -4.06
C PHE A 20 2.13 13.36 -5.30
N THR A 21 2.63 12.89 -6.44
CA THR A 21 1.97 13.00 -7.75
C THR A 21 1.98 11.65 -8.45
N GLU A 22 0.91 11.33 -9.16
CA GLU A 22 0.76 10.06 -9.91
C GLU A 22 -0.24 10.27 -11.06
N TYR A 23 -0.16 9.43 -12.10
CA TYR A 23 -1.12 9.48 -13.20
C TYR A 23 -2.39 8.71 -12.85
N ALA A 24 -3.54 9.32 -13.16
CA ALA A 24 -4.82 8.66 -13.00
C ALA A 24 -4.92 7.45 -13.93
N ILE A 25 -5.35 6.34 -13.38
CA ILE A 25 -5.63 5.10 -14.11
C ILE A 25 -7.07 4.68 -13.82
N ASP A 26 -7.69 4.02 -14.79
CA ASP A 26 -8.90 3.26 -14.56
C ASP A 26 -8.53 1.96 -13.82
N LEU A 27 -9.11 1.72 -12.64
CA LEU A 27 -8.73 0.61 -11.77
C LEU A 27 -9.21 -0.75 -12.28
N ASP A 28 -10.18 -0.77 -13.20
CA ASP A 28 -10.72 -2.00 -13.78
C ASP A 28 -9.92 -2.42 -15.01
N THR A 29 -9.57 -1.47 -15.88
CA THR A 29 -8.86 -1.71 -17.15
C THR A 29 -7.34 -1.52 -17.05
N LEU A 30 -6.86 -0.84 -16.01
CA LEU A 30 -5.47 -0.42 -15.82
C LEU A 30 -4.96 0.56 -16.89
N GLU A 31 -5.87 1.17 -17.65
CA GLU A 31 -5.51 2.14 -18.68
C GLU A 31 -5.36 3.55 -18.09
N PRO A 32 -4.35 4.34 -18.52
CA PRO A 32 -4.22 5.74 -18.10
C PRO A 32 -5.39 6.59 -18.58
N LEU A 33 -5.97 7.39 -17.69
CA LEU A 33 -7.01 8.34 -18.03
C LEU A 33 -6.43 9.54 -18.78
N LYS A 34 -7.14 9.97 -19.82
CA LYS A 34 -6.72 11.07 -20.71
C LYS A 34 -7.74 12.18 -20.72
N ASN A 35 -7.25 13.41 -20.79
CA ASN A 35 -8.05 14.59 -21.09
C ASN A 35 -7.50 15.22 -22.39
N GLY A 36 -8.10 14.84 -23.53
CA GLY A 36 -7.54 15.11 -24.85
C GLY A 36 -6.23 14.34 -25.06
N ASP A 37 -5.17 15.05 -25.46
CA ASP A 37 -3.85 14.45 -25.72
C ASP A 37 -2.96 14.35 -24.45
N ARG A 38 -3.47 14.72 -23.27
CA ARG A 38 -2.71 14.75 -22.01
C ARG A 38 -3.20 13.68 -21.04
N LEU A 39 -2.27 13.08 -20.32
CA LEU A 39 -2.59 12.22 -19.16
C LEU A 39 -3.13 13.08 -18.02
N VAL A 40 -4.07 12.53 -17.26
CA VAL A 40 -4.60 13.17 -16.06
C VAL A 40 -3.63 12.93 -14.90
N GLU A 41 -3.13 14.01 -14.29
CA GLU A 41 -2.28 13.95 -13.09
C GLU A 41 -3.13 14.12 -11.82
N LEU A 42 -2.83 13.31 -10.81
CA LEU A 42 -3.41 13.33 -9.48
C LEU A 42 -2.37 13.80 -8.48
N ASN A 43 -2.83 14.38 -7.38
CA ASN A 43 -1.99 14.86 -6.29
C ASN A 43 -2.52 14.37 -4.94
N GLY A 44 -1.62 14.26 -3.96
CA GLY A 44 -1.99 13.94 -2.57
C GLY A 44 -2.68 12.59 -2.45
N ASN A 45 -3.82 12.55 -1.72
CA ASN A 45 -4.56 11.30 -1.46
C ASN A 45 -5.06 10.59 -2.71
N GLU A 46 -5.44 11.32 -3.76
CA GLU A 46 -5.91 10.68 -5.00
C GLU A 46 -4.77 9.98 -5.73
N ALA A 47 -3.57 10.57 -5.73
CA ALA A 47 -2.37 9.92 -6.26
C ALA A 47 -1.96 8.71 -5.39
N LEU A 48 -2.05 8.84 -4.07
CA LEU A 48 -1.73 7.73 -3.16
C LEU A 48 -2.67 6.54 -3.34
N LYS A 49 -3.97 6.74 -3.61
CA LYS A 49 -4.90 5.64 -3.91
C LYS A 49 -4.43 4.81 -5.10
N VAL A 50 -3.97 5.47 -6.17
CA VAL A 50 -3.42 4.78 -7.34
C VAL A 50 -2.16 3.99 -6.97
N TRP A 51 -1.26 4.60 -6.19
CA TRP A 51 -0.05 3.91 -5.72
C TRP A 51 -0.35 2.69 -4.85
N ILE A 52 -1.27 2.82 -3.88
CA ILE A 52 -1.71 1.75 -2.98
C ILE A 52 -2.29 0.60 -3.80
N PHE A 53 -3.15 0.90 -4.77
CA PHE A 53 -3.72 -0.10 -5.64
C PHE A 53 -2.64 -0.86 -6.43
N LYS A 54 -1.70 -0.15 -7.06
CA LYS A 54 -0.59 -0.77 -7.81
C LYS A 54 0.27 -1.65 -6.90
N ALA A 55 0.60 -1.18 -5.69
CA ALA A 55 1.42 -1.92 -4.73
C ALA A 55 0.72 -3.22 -4.30
N LEU A 56 -0.58 -3.17 -3.99
CA LEU A 56 -1.37 -4.35 -3.61
C LEU A 56 -1.64 -5.31 -4.77
N LYS A 57 -1.57 -4.86 -6.03
CA LYS A 57 -1.67 -5.73 -7.22
C LYS A 57 -0.34 -6.27 -7.72
N THR A 58 0.77 -5.80 -7.15
CA THR A 58 2.11 -6.21 -7.57
C THR A 58 2.65 -7.27 -6.61
N LYS A 59 3.00 -8.44 -7.15
CA LYS A 59 3.71 -9.46 -6.40
C LYS A 59 5.12 -9.01 -6.06
N ARG A 60 5.50 -9.10 -4.78
CA ARG A 60 6.83 -8.72 -4.31
C ARG A 60 7.91 -9.58 -4.97
N ASN A 61 9.06 -8.97 -5.27
CA ASN A 61 10.24 -9.63 -5.87
C ASN A 61 9.99 -10.34 -7.21
N PHE A 62 8.88 -10.04 -7.90
CA PHE A 62 8.55 -10.68 -9.17
C PHE A 62 9.11 -9.92 -10.38
N TYR A 63 9.14 -8.59 -10.31
CA TYR A 63 9.60 -7.73 -11.41
C TYR A 63 10.86 -6.95 -11.01
N GLU A 64 11.92 -7.06 -11.79
CA GLU A 64 13.23 -6.42 -11.53
C GLU A 64 13.21 -4.89 -11.49
N ILE A 65 12.16 -4.27 -12.07
CA ILE A 65 12.00 -2.81 -12.07
C ILE A 65 11.60 -2.24 -10.69
N HIS A 66 11.15 -3.10 -9.79
CA HIS A 66 10.68 -2.71 -8.46
C HIS A 66 11.74 -3.00 -7.39
N SER A 67 11.74 -2.23 -6.30
CA SER A 67 12.57 -2.53 -5.14
C SER A 67 12.09 -3.79 -4.44
N ASP A 68 13.00 -4.44 -3.70
CA ASP A 68 12.69 -5.65 -2.91
C ASP A 68 11.58 -5.42 -1.86
N SER A 69 11.36 -4.16 -1.49
CA SER A 69 10.36 -3.72 -0.51
C SER A 69 8.99 -3.40 -1.13
N TYR A 70 8.85 -3.35 -2.46
CA TYR A 70 7.61 -2.98 -3.13
C TYR A 70 6.78 -4.22 -3.51
N GLY A 71 5.46 -4.12 -3.34
CA GLY A 71 4.54 -5.20 -3.60
C GLY A 71 4.21 -6.02 -2.34
N ASN A 72 3.44 -7.09 -2.53
CA ASN A 72 2.98 -7.98 -1.47
C ASN A 72 3.09 -9.46 -1.83
N ASP A 73 2.95 -10.31 -0.81
CA ASP A 73 2.90 -11.77 -0.92
C ASP A 73 1.56 -12.35 -0.40
N LEU A 74 0.44 -11.64 -0.61
CA LEU A 74 -0.87 -12.03 -0.08
C LEU A 74 -1.37 -13.39 -0.60
N ASP A 75 -0.99 -13.75 -1.83
CA ASP A 75 -1.33 -15.02 -2.47
C ASP A 75 -0.81 -16.24 -1.70
N VAL A 76 0.30 -16.10 -0.96
CA VAL A 76 0.89 -17.14 -0.12
C VAL A 76 -0.05 -17.55 1.03
N HIS A 77 -0.90 -16.63 1.49
CA HIS A 77 -1.83 -16.89 2.59
C HIS A 77 -3.18 -17.45 2.11
N ILE A 78 -3.51 -17.26 0.83
CA ILE A 78 -4.75 -17.76 0.22
C ILE A 78 -4.64 -19.30 0.06
N GLY A 79 -5.68 -20.04 0.45
CA GLY A 79 -5.70 -21.52 0.36
C GLY A 79 -4.98 -22.28 1.49
N THR A 80 -4.39 -21.58 2.46
CA THR A 80 -3.76 -22.21 3.64
C THR A 80 -4.80 -22.66 4.68
N VAL A 81 -4.53 -23.79 5.37
CA VAL A 81 -5.38 -24.37 6.43
C VAL A 81 -5.02 -23.78 7.81
N TYR A 82 -5.00 -22.46 7.91
CA TYR A 82 -4.86 -21.78 9.20
C TYR A 82 -6.22 -21.53 9.85
N GLN A 83 -6.22 -21.38 11.18
CA GLN A 83 -7.36 -20.82 11.90
C GLN A 83 -7.64 -19.40 11.38
N GLU A 84 -8.91 -19.05 11.24
CA GLU A 84 -9.35 -17.79 10.62
C GLU A 84 -8.71 -16.54 11.25
N SER A 85 -8.58 -16.51 12.58
CA SER A 85 -7.93 -15.42 13.32
C SER A 85 -6.46 -15.23 12.94
N ILE A 86 -5.72 -16.33 12.75
CA ILE A 86 -4.32 -16.31 12.34
C ILE A 86 -4.22 -15.80 10.91
N LYS A 87 -5.08 -16.29 10.01
CA LYS A 87 -5.10 -15.85 8.61
C LYS A 87 -5.37 -14.34 8.50
N LYS A 88 -6.33 -13.82 9.28
CA LYS A 88 -6.61 -12.38 9.36
C LYS A 88 -5.38 -11.58 9.81
N ALA A 89 -4.70 -12.03 10.86
CA ALA A 89 -3.50 -11.34 11.36
C ALA A 89 -2.36 -11.30 10.31
N LEU A 90 -2.15 -12.41 9.58
CA LEU A 90 -1.14 -12.49 8.53
C LEU A 90 -1.42 -11.52 7.38
N ILE A 91 -2.66 -11.50 6.87
CA ILE A 91 -3.06 -10.57 5.79
C ILE A 91 -2.92 -9.11 6.22
N ILE A 92 -3.33 -8.77 7.44
CA ILE A 92 -3.20 -7.40 7.97
C ILE A 92 -1.72 -7.01 8.06
N SER A 93 -0.86 -7.91 8.56
CA SER A 93 0.58 -7.66 8.62
C SER A 93 1.16 -7.43 7.24
N GLU A 94 0.83 -8.29 6.27
CA GLU A 94 1.35 -8.20 4.91
C GLU A 94 0.90 -6.90 4.20
N ILE A 95 -0.35 -6.48 4.38
CA ILE A 95 -0.81 -5.18 3.86
C ILE A 95 -0.04 -4.03 4.49
N LYS A 96 0.18 -4.05 5.82
CA LYS A 96 0.97 -3.02 6.49
C LYS A 96 2.41 -2.99 5.98
N ASP A 97 3.05 -4.15 5.85
CA ASP A 97 4.42 -4.25 5.36
C ASP A 97 4.55 -3.76 3.91
N CYS A 98 3.55 -4.04 3.06
CA CYS A 98 3.47 -3.56 1.68
C CYS A 98 3.27 -2.05 1.57
N LEU A 99 2.51 -1.42 2.47
CA LEU A 99 2.09 -0.02 2.33
C LEU A 99 2.98 0.96 3.12
N LEU A 100 3.45 0.57 4.30
CA LEU A 100 4.22 1.45 5.19
C LEU A 100 5.67 1.71 4.73
N VAL A 101 6.10 1.06 3.66
CA VAL A 101 7.34 1.41 2.94
C VAL A 101 7.25 2.77 2.23
N ASN A 102 6.04 3.26 1.97
CA ASN A 102 5.83 4.59 1.40
C ASN A 102 5.79 5.66 2.51
N PRO A 103 6.72 6.63 2.54
CA PRO A 103 6.83 7.61 3.63
C PRO A 103 5.63 8.57 3.74
N TYR A 104 4.76 8.61 2.72
CA TYR A 104 3.53 9.40 2.74
C TYR A 104 2.39 8.71 3.49
N ILE A 105 2.50 7.40 3.74
CA ILE A 105 1.53 6.59 4.48
C ILE A 105 2.02 6.45 5.93
N LEU A 106 1.21 6.89 6.88
CA LEU A 106 1.55 6.93 8.30
C LEU A 106 1.07 5.70 9.07
N ASP A 107 -0.13 5.21 8.76
CA ASP A 107 -0.68 3.98 9.33
C ASP A 107 -1.80 3.40 8.46
N CYS A 108 -2.09 2.11 8.65
CA CYS A 108 -3.26 1.43 8.13
C CYS A 108 -4.04 0.83 9.31
N TYR A 109 -5.35 1.05 9.39
CA TYR A 109 -6.17 0.67 10.54
C TYR A 109 -7.61 0.34 10.14
N ASN A 110 -8.43 -0.10 11.10
CA ASN A 110 -9.83 -0.50 10.89
C ASN A 110 -10.02 -1.55 9.79
N PHE A 111 -9.25 -2.62 9.84
CA PHE A 111 -9.36 -3.70 8.86
C PHE A 111 -10.63 -4.53 9.05
N GLU A 112 -11.40 -4.68 7.97
CA GLU A 112 -12.46 -5.67 7.87
C GLU A 112 -12.15 -6.65 6.73
N LEU A 113 -12.11 -7.94 7.05
CA LEU A 113 -11.83 -9.00 6.10
C LEU A 113 -13.07 -9.86 5.92
N ASN A 114 -13.57 -9.92 4.68
CA ASN A 114 -14.71 -10.71 4.28
C ASN A 114 -14.24 -11.81 3.31
N TYR A 115 -14.30 -13.06 3.77
CA TYR A 115 -14.06 -14.24 2.93
C TYR A 115 -15.40 -14.71 2.38
N ASN A 116 -15.57 -14.71 1.06
CA ASN A 116 -16.70 -15.43 0.47
C ASN A 116 -16.27 -16.87 0.21
N ASN A 117 -16.77 -17.81 1.02
CA ASN A 117 -16.47 -19.23 0.85
C ASN A 117 -16.99 -19.79 -0.49
N ASP A 118 -18.00 -19.16 -1.09
CA ASP A 118 -18.62 -19.65 -2.32
C ASP A 118 -17.76 -19.33 -3.56
N ASP A 119 -17.02 -18.22 -3.54
CA ASP A 119 -16.23 -17.73 -4.69
C ASP A 119 -14.71 -17.76 -4.44
N ASN A 120 -14.26 -18.21 -3.26
CA ASN A 120 -12.87 -18.20 -2.82
C ASN A 120 -12.18 -16.82 -2.99
N ASN A 121 -12.94 -15.74 -2.87
CA ASN A 121 -12.44 -14.37 -2.98
C ASN A 121 -12.19 -13.76 -1.59
N LEU A 122 -11.19 -12.89 -1.52
CA LEU A 122 -10.87 -12.13 -0.32
C LEU A 122 -11.17 -10.66 -0.58
N LYS A 123 -12.08 -10.09 0.22
CA LYS A 123 -12.32 -8.65 0.24
C LYS A 123 -11.78 -8.07 1.54
N VAL A 124 -10.97 -7.02 1.42
CA VAL A 124 -10.39 -6.29 2.55
C VAL A 124 -10.74 -4.82 2.42
N SER A 125 -11.34 -4.26 3.46
CA SER A 125 -11.52 -2.81 3.61
C SER A 125 -10.70 -2.32 4.80
N PHE A 126 -10.10 -1.14 4.66
CA PHE A 126 -9.31 -0.52 5.72
C PHE A 126 -9.16 0.99 5.50
N ASN A 127 -8.81 1.70 6.56
CA ASN A 127 -8.46 3.11 6.52
C ASN A 127 -6.94 3.29 6.45
N VAL A 128 -6.51 4.36 5.80
CA VAL A 128 -5.12 4.75 5.65
C VAL A 128 -4.96 6.19 6.15
N SER A 129 -4.06 6.38 7.11
CA SER A 129 -3.62 7.70 7.53
C SER A 129 -2.45 8.13 6.67
N THR A 130 -2.47 9.35 6.14
CA THR A 130 -1.41 9.88 5.28
C THR A 130 -0.95 11.26 5.78
N VAL A 131 0.17 11.75 5.25
CA VAL A 131 0.63 13.13 5.49
C VAL A 131 -0.36 14.21 5.01
N TYR A 132 -1.36 13.84 4.20
CA TYR A 132 -2.41 14.73 3.69
C TYR A 132 -3.76 14.54 4.40
N GLY A 133 -3.86 13.65 5.40
CA GLY A 133 -5.09 13.30 6.12
C GLY A 133 -5.54 11.86 5.89
N GLU A 134 -6.74 11.52 6.35
CA GLU A 134 -7.28 10.15 6.27
C GLU A 134 -7.85 9.82 4.88
N SER A 135 -7.75 8.55 4.48
CA SER A 135 -8.33 7.98 3.26
C SER A 135 -8.88 6.57 3.51
N GLU A 136 -9.87 6.16 2.74
CA GLU A 136 -10.44 4.80 2.78
C GLU A 136 -9.99 4.00 1.55
N VAL A 137 -9.64 2.73 1.76
CA VAL A 137 -9.19 1.81 0.72
C VAL A 137 -10.03 0.53 0.75
N LEU A 138 -10.52 0.15 -0.43
CA LEU A 138 -11.21 -1.10 -0.69
C LEU A 138 -10.36 -1.94 -1.64
N TYR A 139 -10.01 -3.16 -1.22
CA TYR A 139 -9.20 -4.10 -2.00
C TYR A 139 -9.91 -5.45 -2.12
N SER A 140 -9.80 -6.06 -3.30
CA SER A 140 -10.32 -7.40 -3.58
C SER A 140 -9.33 -8.20 -4.41
N GLU A 141 -9.08 -9.43 -3.95
CA GLU A 141 -8.29 -10.45 -4.64
C GLU A 141 -9.15 -11.67 -4.96
#